data_AF-A0A2M7IBT4-F1
#
_entry.id   AF-A0A2M7IBT4-F1
#
_cell.length_a   1.000
_cell.length_b   1.000
_cell.length_c   1.000
_cell.angle_alpha   90.00
_cell.angle_beta   90.00
_cell.angle_gamma   90.00
#
_symmetry.space_group_name_H-M   'P 1'
#
loop_
_entity.id
_entity.type
_entity.pdbx_description
1 polymer ?
#
loop_
_entity_poly.entity_id
_entity_poly.type
_entity_poly.pdbx_seq_one_letter_code
_entity_poly.pdbx_strand_id
1 'polypeptide(L)'
;DYKELVHQSVYFKLPIIGRENENLLVWTTTPWTIPANIAVAIEATFDYSLVQGNTKQKFWVAKELVKSVFKENYKILKTVKGSDLVGLKYTAPFDNLPKVKEVADKNSEKFHIVFATDKNILPITTTEGTGMVHTAVSAGVEDFKMGKKLGLPMIPVIEDNADYMSGLGFLSGKNAKKHPEIILDYLKKDWAFAVVAYKHRYPACWRCKTELVWKVEDEWYIAMDRSPLRSQKCEVKSQKSKVKS
;
A
#
# COMPACT_ATOMS: atom_id res chain seq x y z
N ASP A 1 0.97 -13.07 16.95
CA ASP A 1 1.84 -12.22 17.80
C ASP A 1 2.44 -11.10 16.99
N TYR A 2 2.81 -9.99 17.64
CA TYR A 2 3.60 -8.94 17.00
C TYR A 2 5.05 -9.07 17.43
N LYS A 3 5.97 -8.94 16.48
CA LYS A 3 7.42 -8.91 16.74
C LYS A 3 8.01 -7.61 16.22
N GLU A 4 9.04 -7.14 16.91
CA GLU A 4 9.83 -6.01 16.44
C GLU A 4 10.83 -6.52 15.39
N LEU A 5 10.77 -5.96 14.19
CA LEU A 5 11.56 -6.38 13.03
C LEU A 5 12.10 -5.14 12.32
N VAL A 6 13.22 -5.33 11.62
CA VAL A 6 13.80 -4.30 10.76
C VAL A 6 13.60 -4.74 9.32
N HIS A 7 12.81 -3.97 8.57
CA HIS A 7 12.59 -4.20 7.14
C HIS A 7 13.26 -3.09 6.32
N GLN A 8 13.66 -3.41 5.09
CA GLN A 8 14.15 -2.41 4.16
C GLN A 8 12.95 -1.68 3.54
N SER A 9 12.73 -0.44 3.95
CA SER A 9 11.72 0.43 3.37
C SER A 9 12.30 1.19 2.18
N VAL A 10 11.44 1.55 1.23
CA VAL A 10 11.84 2.26 0.02
C VAL A 10 10.96 3.47 -0.23
N TYR A 11 11.60 4.59 -0.48
CA TYR A 11 11.01 5.76 -1.12
C TYR A 11 11.28 5.63 -2.61
N PHE A 12 10.24 5.69 -3.44
CA PHE A 12 10.38 5.54 -4.89
C PHE A 12 9.52 6.56 -5.62
N LYS A 13 9.97 6.91 -6.83
CA LYS A 13 9.33 7.90 -7.68
C LYS A 13 8.31 7.25 -8.60
N LEU A 14 7.23 7.97 -8.88
CA LEU A 14 6.23 7.61 -9.88
C LEU A 14 6.06 8.82 -10.83
N PRO A 15 6.67 8.78 -12.03
CA PRO A 15 6.64 9.89 -12.98
C PRO A 15 5.21 10.21 -13.44
N ILE A 16 4.84 11.49 -13.39
CA ILE A 16 3.51 11.96 -13.79
C ILE A 16 3.45 12.07 -15.33
N ILE A 17 2.41 11.49 -15.93
CA ILE A 17 2.23 11.53 -17.38
C ILE A 17 1.96 12.99 -17.82
N GLY A 18 2.68 13.42 -18.85
CA GLY A 18 2.55 14.78 -19.40
C GLY A 18 3.25 15.87 -18.59
N ARG A 19 4.04 15.53 -17.55
CA ARG A 19 4.83 16.50 -16.79
C ARG A 19 6.30 16.10 -16.70
N GLU A 20 7.15 16.88 -17.35
CA GLU A 20 8.58 16.57 -17.42
C GLU A 20 9.26 16.69 -16.05
N ASN A 21 9.95 15.61 -15.64
CA ASN A 21 10.68 15.52 -14.38
C ASN A 21 9.82 15.76 -13.12
N GLU A 22 8.48 15.73 -13.20
CA GLU A 22 7.61 15.74 -12.03
C GLU A 22 7.17 14.33 -11.67
N ASN A 23 7.35 13.98 -10.39
CA ASN A 23 7.06 12.65 -9.87
C ASN A 23 6.22 12.75 -8.60
N LEU A 24 5.38 11.75 -8.37
CA LEU A 24 4.87 11.47 -7.03
C LEU A 24 5.96 10.73 -6.26
N LEU A 25 6.22 11.12 -5.02
CA LEU A 25 7.13 10.38 -4.16
C LEU A 25 6.31 9.58 -3.16
N VAL A 26 6.44 8.26 -3.23
CA VAL A 26 5.71 7.32 -2.38
C VAL A 26 6.68 6.51 -1.54
N TRP A 27 6.19 5.99 -0.42
CA TRP A 27 6.96 5.19 0.51
C TRP A 27 6.25 3.89 0.85
N THR A 28 7.02 2.82 1.03
CA THR A 28 6.50 1.55 1.54
C THR A 28 7.56 0.77 2.31
N THR A 29 7.09 0.01 3.31
CA THR A 29 7.86 -1.00 4.05
C THR A 29 7.71 -2.40 3.46
N THR A 30 6.82 -2.58 2.47
CA THR A 30 6.53 -3.87 1.82
C THR A 30 6.80 -3.82 0.31
N PRO A 31 8.08 -3.80 -0.14
CA PRO A 31 8.43 -3.64 -1.55
C PRO A 31 7.76 -4.66 -2.49
N TRP A 32 7.49 -5.87 -2.01
CA TRP A 32 6.84 -6.92 -2.80
C TRP A 32 5.45 -6.56 -3.33
N THR A 33 4.79 -5.56 -2.76
CA THR A 33 3.47 -5.08 -3.18
C THR A 33 3.52 -4.11 -4.37
N ILE A 34 4.69 -3.57 -4.70
CA ILE A 34 4.85 -2.52 -5.73
C ILE A 34 4.41 -2.98 -7.13
N PRO A 35 4.65 -4.23 -7.59
CA PRO A 35 4.07 -4.72 -8.85
C PRO A 35 2.54 -4.73 -8.89
N ALA A 36 1.88 -4.72 -7.72
CA ALA A 36 0.42 -4.67 -7.59
C ALA A 36 -0.11 -3.24 -7.43
N ASN A 37 0.73 -2.21 -7.58
CA ASN A 37 0.28 -0.84 -7.44
C ASN A 37 -0.80 -0.51 -8.48
N ILE A 38 -1.95 -0.02 -8.02
CA ILE A 38 -3.07 0.36 -8.88
C ILE A 38 -3.25 1.88 -8.88
N ALA A 39 -3.01 2.52 -7.74
CA ALA A 39 -3.28 3.93 -7.55
C ALA A 39 -2.40 4.52 -6.44
N VAL A 40 -2.47 5.84 -6.28
CA VAL A 40 -1.87 6.57 -5.16
C VAL A 40 -2.97 7.31 -4.41
N ALA A 41 -3.14 6.99 -3.13
CA ALA A 41 -4.05 7.68 -2.23
C ALA A 41 -3.37 8.94 -1.66
N ILE A 42 -4.11 10.05 -1.63
CA ILE A 42 -3.72 11.31 -1.00
C ILE A 42 -4.87 11.89 -0.18
N GLU A 43 -4.56 12.76 0.78
CA GLU A 43 -5.58 13.47 1.54
C GLU A 43 -5.91 14.80 0.87
N ALA A 44 -7.14 14.98 0.39
CA ALA A 44 -7.53 16.14 -0.39
C ALA A 44 -7.36 17.47 0.37
N THR A 45 -7.49 17.43 1.69
CA THR A 45 -7.41 18.63 2.54
C THR A 45 -5.97 19.08 2.87
N PHE A 46 -4.99 18.19 2.70
CA PHE A 46 -3.58 18.48 2.99
C PHE A 46 -2.96 19.38 1.92
N ASP A 47 -1.90 20.09 2.31
CA ASP A 47 -1.05 20.85 1.40
C ASP A 47 0.08 19.94 0.90
N TYR A 48 0.29 19.92 -0.41
CA TYR A 48 1.37 19.19 -1.06
C TYR A 48 2.32 20.17 -1.74
N SER A 49 3.62 19.96 -1.52
CA SER A 49 4.67 20.80 -2.09
C SER A 49 5.40 20.06 -3.20
N LEU A 50 5.65 20.75 -4.31
CA LEU A 50 6.55 20.31 -5.36
C LEU A 50 7.96 20.72 -4.97
N VAL A 51 8.81 19.75 -4.68
CA VAL A 51 10.14 19.95 -4.12
C VAL A 51 11.18 19.46 -5.11
N GLN A 52 12.22 20.27 -5.32
CA GLN A 52 13.40 19.89 -6.09
C GLN A 52 14.60 19.81 -5.15
N GLY A 53 15.28 18.66 -5.13
CA GLY A 53 16.54 18.49 -4.42
C GLY A 53 17.73 18.93 -5.28
N ASN A 54 18.83 18.16 -5.19
CA ASN A 54 20.07 18.45 -5.93
C ASN A 54 20.02 18.07 -7.42
N THR A 55 18.97 17.37 -7.87
CA THR A 55 18.80 16.94 -9.26
C THR A 55 17.73 17.79 -9.96
N LYS A 56 17.56 17.59 -11.26
CA LYS A 56 16.44 18.19 -12.01
C LYS A 56 15.07 17.56 -11.71
N GLN A 57 15.06 16.43 -10.98
CA GLN A 57 13.84 15.73 -10.61
C GLN A 57 13.07 16.51 -9.53
N LYS A 58 11.77 16.62 -9.72
CA LYS A 58 10.84 17.29 -8.84
C LYS A 58 9.89 16.24 -8.26
N PHE A 59 9.57 16.37 -6.98
CA PHE A 59 8.80 15.39 -6.23
C PHE A 59 7.66 16.08 -5.49
N TRP A 60 6.46 15.53 -5.62
CA TRP A 60 5.34 15.90 -4.78
C TRP A 60 5.40 15.15 -3.46
N VAL A 61 5.33 15.89 -2.35
CA VAL A 61 5.35 15.39 -0.96
C VAL A 61 4.41 16.25 -0.13
N ALA A 62 3.74 15.67 0.88
CA ALA A 62 2.99 16.47 1.84
C ALA A 62 3.90 17.52 2.49
N LYS A 63 3.43 18.76 2.58
CA LYS A 63 4.21 19.93 3.01
C LYS A 63 4.93 19.72 4.34
N GLU A 64 4.27 19.07 5.29
CA GLU A 64 4.80 18.77 6.62
C GLU A 64 5.97 17.77 6.60
N LEU A 65 6.00 16.88 5.60
CA LEU A 65 7.00 15.81 5.45
C LEU A 65 8.19 16.22 4.57
N VAL A 66 8.19 17.43 3.98
CA VAL A 66 9.29 17.89 3.11
C VAL A 66 10.62 17.87 3.85
N LYS A 67 10.66 18.39 5.09
CA LYS A 67 11.88 18.47 5.88
C LYS A 67 12.39 17.09 6.30
N SER A 68 11.52 16.16 6.64
CA SER A 68 11.93 14.80 7.04
C SER A 68 12.46 13.98 5.84
N VAL A 69 11.85 14.15 4.67
CA VAL A 69 12.22 13.43 3.44
C VAL A 69 13.52 13.95 2.83
N PHE A 70 13.65 15.26 2.63
CA PHE A 70 14.80 15.85 1.94
C PHE A 70 15.96 16.18 2.88
N LYS A 71 15.69 16.32 4.18
CA LYS A 71 16.65 16.78 5.21
C LYS A 71 17.16 18.20 4.95
N GLU A 72 18.05 18.35 3.96
CA GLU A 72 18.74 19.59 3.62
C GLU A 72 18.81 19.79 2.09
N ASN A 73 19.20 20.98 1.63
CA ASN A 73 19.45 21.30 0.22
C ASN A 73 18.27 20.97 -0.72
N TYR A 74 17.13 21.59 -0.47
CA TYR A 74 15.96 21.50 -1.34
C TYR A 74 15.33 22.87 -1.59
N LYS A 75 14.63 22.98 -2.71
CA LYS A 75 13.83 24.15 -3.08
C LYS A 75 12.38 23.74 -3.26
N ILE A 76 11.49 24.42 -2.54
CA ILE A 76 10.05 24.32 -2.78
C ILE A 76 9.72 25.21 -3.99
N LEU A 77 9.18 24.61 -5.05
CA LEU A 77 8.82 25.31 -6.28
C LEU A 77 7.40 25.86 -6.23
N LYS A 78 6.46 25.09 -5.67
CA LYS A 78 5.07 25.48 -5.43
C LYS A 78 4.41 24.57 -4.40
N THR A 79 3.30 25.03 -3.84
CA THR A 79 2.43 24.26 -2.95
C THR A 79 0.99 24.36 -3.44
N VAL A 80 0.28 23.23 -3.45
CA VAL A 80 -1.12 23.11 -3.90
C VAL A 80 -1.92 22.28 -2.91
N LYS A 81 -3.25 22.31 -3.00
CA LYS A 81 -4.09 21.41 -2.20
C LYS A 81 -4.07 20.00 -2.78
N GLY A 82 -4.25 19.00 -1.92
CA GLY A 82 -4.36 17.60 -2.35
C GLY A 82 -5.46 17.41 -3.40
N SER A 83 -6.57 18.14 -3.29
CA SER A 83 -7.64 18.19 -4.29
C SER A 83 -7.14 18.47 -5.71
N ASP A 84 -6.09 19.28 -5.86
CA ASP A 84 -5.55 19.70 -7.16
C ASP A 84 -4.67 18.63 -7.82
N LEU A 85 -4.29 17.60 -7.05
CA LEU A 85 -3.51 16.45 -7.51
C LEU A 85 -4.38 15.23 -7.85
N VAL A 86 -5.67 15.25 -7.44
CA VAL A 86 -6.61 14.16 -7.74
C VAL A 86 -6.82 14.05 -9.25
N GLY A 87 -6.82 12.81 -9.76
CA GLY A 87 -7.00 12.51 -11.17
C GLY A 87 -5.71 12.54 -12.00
N LEU A 88 -4.57 12.92 -11.41
CA LEU A 88 -3.28 12.79 -12.10
C LEU A 88 -2.99 11.33 -12.43
N LYS A 89 -2.50 11.10 -13.66
CA LYS A 89 -1.99 9.80 -14.10
C LYS A 89 -0.48 9.73 -13.98
N TYR A 90 0.04 8.56 -13.66
CA TYR A 90 1.48 8.33 -13.51
C TYR A 90 1.90 6.99 -14.15
N THR A 91 3.19 6.74 -14.19
CA THR A 91 3.80 5.46 -14.59
C THR A 91 4.48 4.81 -13.39
N ALA A 92 4.52 3.48 -13.37
CA ALA A 92 5.12 2.72 -12.27
C ALA A 92 6.24 1.77 -12.74
N PRO A 93 7.05 1.23 -11.82
CA PRO A 93 8.27 0.50 -12.18
C PRO A 93 8.05 -0.80 -12.96
N PHE A 94 6.87 -1.41 -12.82
CA PHE A 94 6.57 -2.77 -13.28
C PHE A 94 5.47 -2.81 -14.36
N ASP A 95 5.18 -1.69 -15.01
CA ASP A 95 4.13 -1.56 -16.04
C ASP A 95 4.37 -2.48 -17.25
N ASN A 96 5.62 -2.91 -17.44
CA ASN A 96 6.02 -3.83 -18.51
C ASN A 96 5.77 -5.31 -18.20
N LEU A 97 5.42 -5.67 -16.96
CA LEU A 97 5.12 -7.07 -16.62
C LEU A 97 3.82 -7.50 -17.31
N PRO A 98 3.76 -8.69 -17.94
CA PRO A 98 2.61 -9.11 -18.74
C PRO A 98 1.26 -8.97 -18.03
N LYS A 99 1.16 -9.44 -16.78
CA LYS A 99 -0.07 -9.37 -15.97
C LYS A 99 -0.45 -7.94 -15.58
N VAL A 100 0.54 -7.09 -15.31
CA VAL A 100 0.33 -5.67 -14.98
C VAL A 100 -0.21 -4.95 -16.21
N LYS A 101 0.44 -5.15 -17.36
CA LYS A 101 0.02 -4.58 -18.65
C LYS A 101 -1.39 -5.04 -19.05
N GLU A 102 -1.72 -6.33 -18.88
CA GLU A 102 -3.05 -6.85 -19.18
C GLU A 102 -4.14 -6.12 -18.37
N VAL A 103 -3.91 -5.91 -17.07
CA VAL A 103 -4.86 -5.18 -16.21
C VAL A 103 -4.91 -3.70 -16.58
N ALA A 104 -3.77 -3.09 -16.90
CA ALA A 104 -3.69 -1.70 -17.34
C ALA A 104 -4.51 -1.46 -18.62
N ASP A 105 -4.34 -2.31 -19.63
CA ASP A 105 -5.01 -2.21 -20.92
C ASP A 105 -6.54 -2.36 -20.78
N LYS A 106 -7.00 -3.25 -19.87
CA LYS A 106 -8.43 -3.46 -19.58
C LYS A 106 -9.06 -2.35 -18.73
N ASN A 107 -8.28 -1.58 -17.97
CA ASN A 107 -8.78 -0.65 -16.95
C ASN A 107 -8.11 0.73 -17.01
N SER A 108 -7.78 1.21 -18.22
CA SER A 108 -6.94 2.40 -18.46
C SER A 108 -7.42 3.70 -17.78
N GLU A 109 -8.72 3.82 -17.47
CA GLU A 109 -9.27 4.97 -16.75
C GLU A 109 -8.96 4.97 -15.25
N LYS A 110 -8.85 3.79 -14.65
CA LYS A 110 -8.69 3.59 -13.19
C LYS A 110 -7.36 2.96 -12.80
N PHE A 111 -6.40 2.98 -13.71
CA PHE A 111 -5.07 2.43 -13.53
C PHE A 111 -4.03 3.54 -13.44
N HIS A 112 -3.15 3.46 -12.44
CA HIS A 112 -2.15 4.46 -12.08
C HIS A 112 -2.70 5.89 -12.01
N ILE A 113 -3.71 6.07 -11.16
CA ILE A 113 -4.35 7.35 -10.88
C ILE A 113 -4.10 7.81 -9.44
N VAL A 114 -4.09 9.12 -9.23
CA VAL A 114 -4.14 9.73 -7.89
C VAL A 114 -5.60 9.91 -7.47
N PHE A 115 -5.96 9.48 -6.26
CA PHE A 115 -7.31 9.66 -5.73
C PHE A 115 -7.30 10.23 -4.30
N ALA A 116 -8.40 10.89 -3.94
CA ALA A 116 -8.63 11.36 -2.57
C ALA A 116 -9.06 10.20 -1.68
N THR A 117 -8.32 9.97 -0.60
CA THR A 117 -8.61 8.92 0.36
C THR A 117 -9.88 9.20 1.17
N ASP A 118 -10.43 8.15 1.78
CA ASP A 118 -11.45 8.26 2.81
C ASP A 118 -10.80 8.05 4.18
N LYS A 119 -10.86 9.07 5.05
CA LYS A 119 -10.27 9.05 6.40
C LYS A 119 -10.77 7.90 7.27
N ASN A 120 -11.96 7.36 7.00
CA ASN A 120 -12.52 6.23 7.74
C ASN A 120 -12.08 4.86 7.21
N ILE A 121 -11.49 4.81 6.00
CA ILE A 121 -11.05 3.58 5.35
C ILE A 121 -9.54 3.49 5.32
N LEU A 122 -8.88 4.49 4.74
CA LEU A 122 -7.42 4.54 4.56
C LEU A 122 -6.91 5.92 5.02
N PRO A 123 -6.83 6.17 6.33
CA PRO A 123 -6.36 7.46 6.85
C PRO A 123 -4.89 7.68 6.48
N ILE A 124 -4.60 8.86 5.94
CA ILE A 124 -3.23 9.29 5.64
C ILE A 124 -2.79 10.26 6.73
N THR A 125 -1.64 9.96 7.34
CA THR A 125 -1.00 10.83 8.34
C THR A 125 0.21 11.54 7.73
N THR A 126 0.63 12.62 8.38
CA THR A 126 1.83 13.39 8.03
C THR A 126 2.99 13.14 9.00
N THR A 127 2.93 12.05 9.77
CA THR A 127 3.95 11.68 10.75
C THR A 127 5.12 10.94 10.12
N GLU A 128 4.87 10.16 9.07
CA GLU A 128 5.87 9.33 8.40
C GLU A 128 5.58 9.14 6.90
N GLY A 129 6.57 8.63 6.17
CA GLY A 129 6.49 8.47 4.73
C GLY A 129 6.49 9.80 4.00
N THR A 130 5.57 9.97 3.06
CA THR A 130 5.51 11.14 2.17
C THR A 130 4.14 11.83 2.14
N GLY A 131 3.15 11.29 2.84
CA GLY A 131 1.75 11.69 2.75
C GLY A 131 1.08 11.30 1.43
N MET A 132 1.74 10.45 0.63
CA MET A 132 1.20 9.79 -0.56
C MET A 132 1.38 8.28 -0.39
N VAL A 133 0.27 7.55 -0.41
CA VAL A 133 0.26 6.11 -0.13
C VAL A 133 0.06 5.36 -1.44
N HIS A 134 1.03 4.52 -1.80
CA HIS A 134 0.85 3.60 -2.91
C HIS A 134 -0.21 2.56 -2.52
N THR A 135 -1.20 2.32 -3.39
CA THR A 135 -2.35 1.46 -3.08
C THR A 135 -2.30 0.21 -3.94
N ALA A 136 -2.26 -0.94 -3.28
CA ALA A 136 -2.24 -2.27 -3.87
C ALA A 136 -3.50 -3.03 -3.42
N VAL A 137 -4.56 -3.00 -4.23
CA VAL A 137 -5.90 -3.52 -3.89
C VAL A 137 -5.87 -5.00 -3.47
N SER A 138 -4.88 -5.77 -3.94
CA SER A 138 -4.71 -7.19 -3.61
C SER A 138 -3.94 -7.47 -2.32
N ALA A 139 -3.36 -6.45 -1.67
CA ALA A 139 -2.30 -6.63 -0.65
C ALA A 139 -2.52 -5.83 0.64
N GLY A 140 -3.70 -5.23 0.85
CA GLY A 140 -4.05 -4.50 2.07
C GLY A 140 -5.56 -4.47 2.30
N VAL A 141 -5.99 -4.49 3.56
CA VAL A 141 -7.42 -4.51 3.92
C VAL A 141 -8.07 -3.17 3.59
N GLU A 142 -7.41 -2.08 3.97
CA GLU A 142 -7.82 -0.71 3.69
C GLU A 142 -7.77 -0.42 2.19
N ASP A 143 -6.70 -0.84 1.52
CA ASP A 143 -6.53 -0.76 0.06
C ASP A 143 -7.65 -1.48 -0.68
N PHE A 144 -8.01 -2.68 -0.23
CA PHE A 144 -9.10 -3.46 -0.82
C PHE A 144 -10.47 -2.80 -0.62
N LYS A 145 -10.76 -2.30 0.58
CA LYS A 145 -12.02 -1.58 0.87
C LYS A 145 -12.13 -0.33 0.01
N MET A 146 -11.04 0.43 -0.11
CA MET A 146 -11.01 1.63 -0.95
C MET A 146 -11.12 1.28 -2.44
N GLY A 147 -10.42 0.24 -2.87
CA GLY A 147 -10.51 -0.32 -4.22
C GLY A 147 -11.93 -0.73 -4.59
N LYS A 148 -12.64 -1.43 -3.69
CA LYS A 148 -14.07 -1.74 -3.86
C LYS A 148 -14.94 -0.49 -3.95
N LYS A 149 -14.74 0.48 -3.07
CA LYS A 149 -15.52 1.73 -3.05
C LYS A 149 -15.39 2.52 -4.35
N LEU A 150 -14.19 2.57 -4.93
CA LEU A 150 -13.89 3.31 -6.16
C LEU A 150 -14.02 2.45 -7.44
N GLY A 151 -14.24 1.15 -7.29
CA GLY A 151 -14.20 0.19 -8.39
C GLY A 151 -12.84 0.17 -9.10
N LEU A 152 -11.74 0.19 -8.34
CA LEU A 152 -10.39 0.03 -8.85
C LEU A 152 -10.13 -1.43 -9.24
N PRO A 153 -9.32 -1.67 -10.29
CA PRO A 153 -8.89 -3.03 -10.62
C PRO A 153 -7.96 -3.60 -9.54
N MET A 154 -7.68 -4.89 -9.64
CA MET A 154 -6.81 -5.60 -8.72
C MET A 154 -5.84 -6.48 -9.52
N ILE A 155 -4.58 -6.54 -9.09
CA ILE A 155 -3.57 -7.46 -9.63
C ILE A 155 -3.18 -8.44 -8.52
N PRO A 156 -3.66 -9.69 -8.54
CA PRO A 156 -3.16 -10.72 -7.63
C PRO A 156 -1.66 -10.95 -7.86
N VAL A 157 -0.83 -10.73 -6.84
CA VAL A 157 0.64 -10.76 -6.97
C VAL A 157 1.30 -12.01 -6.39
N ILE A 158 0.75 -12.60 -5.34
CA ILE A 158 1.37 -13.74 -4.64
C ILE A 158 0.40 -14.90 -4.44
N GLU A 159 0.95 -16.10 -4.45
CA GLU A 159 0.27 -17.35 -4.06
C GLU A 159 0.25 -17.51 -2.52
N ASP A 160 -0.39 -18.57 -2.02
CA ASP A 160 -0.47 -18.90 -0.57
C ASP A 160 0.90 -19.00 0.12
N ASN A 161 1.90 -19.50 -0.60
CA ASN A 161 3.27 -19.66 -0.10
C ASN A 161 4.12 -18.38 -0.20
N ALA A 162 3.51 -17.26 -0.61
CA ALA A 162 4.14 -15.98 -0.89
C ALA A 162 5.11 -15.98 -2.10
N ASP A 163 4.99 -16.95 -3.00
CA ASP A 163 5.66 -16.88 -4.30
C ASP A 163 4.88 -15.97 -5.25
N TYR A 164 5.60 -15.19 -6.06
CA TYR A 164 4.94 -14.36 -7.07
C TYR A 164 4.23 -15.24 -8.09
N MET A 165 2.99 -14.88 -8.39
CA MET A 165 2.16 -15.61 -9.36
C MET A 165 2.76 -15.59 -10.77
N SER A 166 2.26 -16.48 -11.63
CA SER A 166 2.58 -16.47 -13.06
C SER A 166 2.18 -15.14 -13.74
N GLY A 167 2.89 -14.78 -14.82
CA GLY A 167 2.64 -13.55 -15.58
C GLY A 167 3.32 -12.28 -15.02
N LEU A 168 4.07 -12.38 -13.93
CA LEU A 168 4.87 -11.29 -13.35
C LEU A 168 6.33 -11.29 -13.85
N GLY A 169 6.55 -11.82 -15.06
CA GLY A 169 7.85 -11.83 -15.73
C GLY A 169 8.94 -12.50 -14.89
N PHE A 170 10.05 -11.79 -14.66
CA PHE A 170 11.21 -12.30 -13.92
C PHE A 170 10.97 -12.52 -12.42
N LEU A 171 9.81 -12.09 -11.89
CA LEU A 171 9.41 -12.31 -10.51
C LEU A 171 8.73 -13.67 -10.32
N SER A 172 8.04 -14.19 -11.35
CA SER A 172 7.20 -15.39 -11.24
C SER A 172 7.95 -16.59 -10.62
N GLY A 173 7.31 -17.22 -9.64
CA GLY A 173 7.85 -18.37 -8.90
C GLY A 173 8.91 -18.03 -7.84
N LYS A 174 9.32 -16.75 -7.71
CA LYS A 174 10.24 -16.33 -6.65
C LYS A 174 9.47 -15.94 -5.39
N ASN A 175 10.03 -16.25 -4.23
CA ASN A 175 9.38 -15.97 -2.97
C ASN A 175 9.57 -14.52 -2.52
N ALA A 176 8.47 -13.78 -2.33
CA ALA A 176 8.47 -12.37 -1.95
C ALA A 176 9.10 -12.12 -0.56
N LYS A 177 8.97 -13.07 0.37
CA LYS A 177 9.51 -12.94 1.74
C LYS A 177 10.98 -13.31 1.82
N LYS A 178 11.40 -14.35 1.10
CA LYS A 178 12.80 -14.81 1.11
C LYS A 178 13.71 -13.94 0.25
N HIS A 179 13.15 -13.30 -0.78
CA HIS A 179 13.91 -12.51 -1.74
C HIS A 179 13.37 -11.08 -1.94
N PRO A 180 13.22 -10.28 -0.86
CA PRO A 180 12.77 -8.89 -0.98
C PRO A 180 13.75 -8.01 -1.77
N GLU A 181 15.03 -8.40 -1.84
CA GLU A 181 16.09 -7.70 -2.59
C GLU A 181 15.77 -7.59 -4.08
N ILE A 182 15.03 -8.52 -4.66
CA ILE A 182 14.74 -8.54 -6.10
C ILE A 182 14.02 -7.25 -6.53
N ILE A 183 13.04 -6.81 -5.74
CA ILE A 183 12.30 -5.57 -6.01
C ILE A 183 13.20 -4.37 -5.72
N LEU A 184 13.89 -4.37 -4.58
CA LEU A 184 14.74 -3.25 -4.17
C LEU A 184 15.86 -3.00 -5.20
N ASP A 185 16.51 -4.04 -5.68
CA ASP A 185 17.59 -3.94 -6.67
C ASP A 185 17.08 -3.53 -8.05
N TYR A 186 15.85 -3.90 -8.40
CA TYR A 186 15.19 -3.35 -9.59
C TYR A 186 14.95 -1.84 -9.43
N LEU A 187 14.42 -1.41 -8.28
CA LEU A 187 14.12 0.00 -8.03
C LEU A 187 15.37 0.87 -7.94
N LYS A 188 16.46 0.38 -7.33
CA LYS A 188 17.72 1.12 -7.18
C LYS A 188 18.33 1.60 -8.49
N LYS A 189 17.99 0.97 -9.62
CA LYS A 189 18.50 1.35 -10.94
C LYS A 189 18.05 2.75 -11.32
N ASP A 190 16.75 2.99 -11.30
CA ASP A 190 16.18 4.26 -11.81
C ASP A 190 14.96 4.78 -11.06
N TRP A 191 14.38 4.02 -10.12
CA TRP A 191 13.09 4.34 -9.49
C TRP A 191 13.21 4.75 -8.02
N ALA A 192 14.19 4.22 -7.29
CA ALA A 192 14.37 4.50 -5.88
C ALA A 192 14.91 5.92 -5.65
N PHE A 193 14.26 6.62 -4.73
CA PHE A 193 14.76 7.86 -4.15
C PHE A 193 15.69 7.56 -2.96
N ALA A 194 15.28 6.65 -2.09
CA ALA A 194 16.07 6.20 -0.95
C ALA A 194 15.62 4.81 -0.50
N VAL A 195 16.56 3.98 -0.04
CA VAL A 195 16.27 2.72 0.66
C VAL A 195 16.79 2.88 2.08
N VAL A 196 15.92 2.67 3.07
CA VAL A 196 16.20 2.93 4.49
C VAL A 196 15.70 1.77 5.33
N ALA A 197 16.55 1.29 6.25
CA ALA A 197 16.14 0.33 7.27
C ALA A 197 15.11 0.97 8.21
N TYR A 198 13.93 0.35 8.31
CA TYR A 198 12.82 0.82 9.11
C TYR A 198 12.47 -0.22 10.16
N LYS A 199 12.49 0.22 11.43
CA LYS A 199 12.25 -0.63 12.58
C LYS A 199 10.80 -0.46 13.04
N HIS A 200 10.04 -1.54 13.05
CA HIS A 200 8.60 -1.51 13.38
C HIS A 200 8.09 -2.83 13.95
N ARG A 201 6.85 -2.81 14.45
CA ARG A 201 6.16 -4.00 14.94
C ARG A 201 5.34 -4.60 13.81
N TYR A 202 5.66 -5.83 13.42
CA TYR A 202 5.00 -6.53 12.32
C TYR A 202 4.30 -7.82 12.80
N PRO A 203 3.15 -8.18 12.23
CA PRO A 203 2.45 -9.39 12.61
C PRO A 203 3.20 -10.65 12.15
N ALA A 204 3.35 -11.60 13.07
CA ALA A 204 3.92 -12.91 12.84
C ALA A 204 2.95 -14.01 13.28
N CYS A 205 2.98 -15.13 12.56
CA CYS A 205 2.22 -16.32 12.91
C CYS A 205 2.49 -16.71 14.37
N TRP A 206 1.44 -16.82 15.16
CA TRP A 206 1.55 -17.10 16.59
C TRP A 206 2.18 -18.48 16.87
N ARG A 207 2.06 -19.44 15.95
CA ARG A 207 2.61 -20.80 16.09
C ARG A 207 4.04 -20.92 15.55
N CYS A 208 4.24 -20.74 14.24
CA CYS A 208 5.54 -20.95 13.59
C CYS A 208 6.44 -19.71 13.58
N LYS A 209 5.94 -18.55 14.03
CA LYS A 209 6.67 -17.28 14.11
C LYS A 209 7.13 -16.67 12.78
N THR A 210 6.72 -17.24 11.63
CA THR A 210 6.91 -16.66 10.30
C THR A 210 6.10 -15.38 10.14
N GLU A 211 6.65 -14.37 9.46
CA GLU A 211 5.96 -13.12 9.14
C GLU A 211 4.68 -13.38 8.33
N LEU A 212 3.61 -12.63 8.58
CA LEU A 212 2.37 -12.71 7.81
C LEU A 212 2.43 -11.82 6.57
N VAL A 213 1.67 -12.15 5.54
CA VAL A 213 1.41 -11.27 4.39
C VAL A 213 -0.09 -11.17 4.21
N TRP A 214 -0.53 -10.03 3.72
CA TRP A 214 -1.93 -9.79 3.39
C TRP A 214 -2.11 -10.10 1.91
N LYS A 215 -3.06 -10.97 1.59
CA LYS A 215 -3.55 -11.18 0.24
C LYS A 215 -5.07 -11.23 0.26
N VAL A 216 -5.69 -10.90 -0.86
CA VAL A 216 -7.12 -11.11 -1.07
C VAL A 216 -7.35 -12.56 -1.48
N GLU A 217 -8.24 -13.26 -0.79
CA GLU A 217 -8.61 -14.65 -1.04
C GLU A 217 -10.11 -14.84 -0.76
N ASP A 218 -10.72 -15.84 -1.40
CA ASP A 218 -12.11 -16.20 -1.11
C ASP A 218 -12.19 -17.06 0.15
N GLU A 219 -12.76 -16.50 1.23
CA GLU A 219 -12.92 -17.17 2.52
C GLU A 219 -14.37 -17.16 3.01
N TRP A 220 -14.71 -18.15 3.84
CA TRP A 220 -16.01 -18.22 4.51
C TRP A 220 -15.99 -17.47 5.83
N TYR A 221 -16.85 -16.47 5.98
CA TYR A 221 -17.00 -15.71 7.21
C TYR A 221 -18.34 -15.99 7.90
N ILE A 222 -18.30 -16.13 9.23
CA ILE A 222 -19.50 -16.11 10.07
C ILE A 222 -19.75 -14.65 10.47
N ALA A 223 -20.91 -14.11 10.13
CA ALA A 223 -21.28 -12.74 10.49
C ALA A 223 -21.55 -12.64 12.00
N MET A 224 -20.58 -12.11 12.75
CA MET A 224 -20.66 -11.93 14.21
C MET A 224 -21.28 -10.59 14.64
N ASP A 225 -21.43 -9.67 13.69
CA ASP A 225 -21.95 -8.31 13.85
C ASP A 225 -23.47 -8.22 13.60
N ARG A 226 -24.07 -9.29 13.09
CA ARG A 226 -25.52 -9.40 12.97
C ARG A 226 -26.11 -9.70 14.34
N SER A 227 -26.98 -8.82 14.83
CA SER A 227 -27.81 -9.14 16.00
C SER A 227 -28.48 -10.51 15.77
N PRO A 228 -28.44 -11.43 16.74
CA PRO A 228 -29.18 -12.68 16.61
C PRO A 228 -30.65 -12.34 16.35
N LEU A 229 -31.26 -13.03 15.39
CA LEU A 229 -32.72 -13.02 15.25
C LEU A 229 -33.30 -13.26 16.65
N ARG A 230 -34.20 -12.38 17.09
CA ARG A 230 -34.75 -12.28 18.46
C ARG A 230 -35.27 -13.58 19.08
N SER A 231 -35.31 -14.69 18.34
CA SER A 231 -35.76 -16.02 18.75
C SER A 231 -34.69 -16.95 19.33
N GLN A 232 -33.40 -16.62 19.29
CA GLN A 232 -32.35 -17.44 19.92
C GLN A 232 -31.59 -16.68 21.01
N LYS A 233 -32.28 -16.39 22.12
CA LYS A 233 -31.57 -16.21 23.39
C LYS A 233 -31.10 -17.59 23.84
N CYS A 234 -29.79 -17.81 23.81
CA CYS A 234 -29.17 -18.88 24.59
C CYS A 234 -29.45 -18.60 26.08
N GLU A 235 -30.47 -19.25 26.64
CA GLU A 235 -30.57 -19.39 28.08
C GLU A 235 -29.43 -20.29 28.53
N VAL A 236 -28.37 -19.70 29.07
CA VAL A 236 -27.41 -20.43 29.90
C VAL A 236 -28.15 -20.81 31.18
N LYS A 237 -28.79 -21.99 31.19
CA LYS A 237 -29.37 -22.56 32.41
C LYS A 237 -28.23 -22.93 33.34
N SER A 238 -27.94 -22.08 34.33
CA SER A 238 -27.10 -22.47 35.45
C SER A 238 -27.82 -23.57 36.24
N GLN A 239 -27.37 -24.82 36.11
CA GLN A 239 -27.78 -25.88 37.05
C GLN A 239 -27.16 -25.55 38.41
N LYS A 240 -27.93 -24.92 39.30
CA LYS A 240 -27.62 -24.93 40.73
C LYS A 240 -27.96 -26.32 41.25
N SER A 241 -26.94 -27.15 41.47
CA SER A 241 -27.04 -28.38 42.25
C SER A 241 -27.53 -28.03 43.67
N LYS A 242 -28.81 -28.30 43.95
CA LYS A 242 -29.31 -28.34 45.32
C LYS A 242 -28.75 -29.59 45.98
N VAL A 243 -27.65 -29.46 46.72
CA VAL A 243 -27.34 -30.42 47.78
C VAL A 243 -28.37 -30.15 48.88
N LYS A 244 -29.27 -31.11 49.09
CA LYS A 244 -30.18 -31.14 50.26
C LYS A 244 -29.50 -31.98 51.34
N SER A 245 -29.42 -31.38 52.53
CA SER A 245 -29.21 -31.94 53.89
C SER A 245 -28.16 -33.02 54.05
#